data_AF-A0A4P7NSL9-F1
#
_entry.id   AF-A0A4P7NSL9-F1
#
_cell.length_a   1.000
_cell.length_b   1.000
_cell.length_c   1.000
_cell.angle_alpha   90.00
_cell.angle_beta   90.00
_cell.angle_gamma   90.00
#
_symmetry.space_group_name_H-M   'P 1'
#
loop_
_entity.id
_entity.type
_entity.pdbx_description
1 polymer ?
#
loop_
_entity_poly.entity_id
_entity_poly.type
_entity_poly.pdbx_seq_one_letter_code
_entity_poly.pdbx_strand_id
1 'polypeptide(L)'
;MSSTNSASTAQGQPPGHVGWVPPPRGRGTINILWSCLSVLLICSYKCLHLNIAAADELEAGWHKVFGIPYWPERPKLRCLLRKFKWMVVIILAPEIGVGMAATQYFEARQDVAEAADEAPDFASWLSSRGRLTADLGTEPVYDNIDAPVGPLKEGFTLTHAFYARMGGLVLLQTVTDAEGRAAVCKTRITKLKDYAIFLRKCSPARRQDFLLSETEIQAMGKSDALTKAFAVWQALYLVLDCAARTVADLPISPLELSAAGYVLAAAVMYGFWWLKPQDVGHITVLRHVETMDRNITDASTPIVTSTRREKHMSFGDLLSFLLPDKSFKVTFTFHIIAASFGGVHVAAWYWDFGSDTIVTAWRVSSIVSTTMPLATVAGGWFGYALDNLPDPDGTVAKISRFITSILYLLLIMASPISYAAARLCLVVLSFYSLASMPEALYKTVAWTDYLPFIS
;
A
#
# COMPACT_ATOMS: atom_id res chain seq x y z
N MET A 1 11.86 -49.42 -26.04
CA MET A 1 12.47 -48.39 -26.90
C MET A 1 12.82 -47.20 -26.02
N SER A 2 14.12 -47.04 -25.75
CA SER A 2 14.67 -45.97 -24.91
C SER A 2 14.79 -44.70 -25.74
N SER A 3 13.83 -43.80 -25.62
CA SER A 3 13.95 -42.43 -26.14
C SER A 3 14.71 -41.59 -25.14
N THR A 4 15.97 -41.33 -25.43
CA THR A 4 16.89 -40.44 -24.70
C THR A 4 16.27 -39.05 -24.52
N ASN A 5 16.09 -38.68 -23.25
CA ASN A 5 15.59 -37.39 -22.78
C ASN A 5 16.51 -36.25 -23.20
N SER A 6 16.04 -35.36 -24.06
CA SER A 6 16.64 -34.04 -24.25
C SER A 6 15.95 -33.03 -23.33
N ALA A 7 16.08 -33.21 -22.01
CA ALA A 7 16.30 -32.03 -21.18
C ALA A 7 17.63 -31.47 -21.70
N SER A 8 17.65 -30.24 -22.20
CA SER A 8 18.92 -29.64 -22.59
C SER A 8 19.74 -29.47 -21.31
N THR A 9 20.58 -30.44 -20.96
CA THR A 9 21.78 -30.20 -20.18
C THR A 9 22.58 -29.21 -21.00
N ALA A 10 22.43 -27.93 -20.72
CA ALA A 10 23.23 -26.92 -21.37
C ALA A 10 24.68 -27.24 -21.03
N GLN A 11 25.55 -27.30 -22.04
CA GLN A 11 26.98 -27.52 -21.83
C GLN A 11 27.49 -26.50 -20.80
N GLY A 12 28.03 -26.98 -19.68
CA GLY A 12 28.53 -26.13 -18.58
C GLY A 12 27.65 -26.04 -17.33
N GLN A 13 26.54 -26.76 -17.24
CA GLN A 13 25.76 -26.86 -15.99
C GLN A 13 26.33 -27.87 -15.00
N PRO A 14 26.19 -27.64 -13.67
CA PRO A 14 26.57 -28.60 -12.66
C PRO A 14 25.73 -29.89 -12.73
N PRO A 15 26.24 -31.03 -12.22
CA PRO A 15 25.53 -32.30 -12.27
C PRO A 15 24.13 -32.22 -11.64
N GLY A 16 23.11 -32.75 -12.33
CA GLY A 16 21.72 -32.75 -11.84
C GLY A 16 20.97 -31.43 -12.01
N HIS A 17 21.59 -30.39 -12.56
CA HIS A 17 20.92 -29.16 -12.96
C HIS A 17 20.43 -29.24 -14.41
N VAL A 18 19.30 -28.60 -14.65
CA VAL A 18 18.70 -28.46 -15.97
C VAL A 18 18.42 -26.98 -16.24
N GLY A 19 18.46 -26.61 -17.52
CA GLY A 19 18.10 -25.29 -17.99
C GLY A 19 16.58 -25.09 -18.05
N TRP A 20 16.13 -24.47 -19.12
CA TRP A 20 14.71 -24.27 -19.39
C TRP A 20 13.97 -25.60 -19.58
N VAL A 21 12.89 -25.82 -18.82
CA VAL A 21 12.03 -27.01 -18.92
C VAL A 21 10.66 -26.62 -19.48
N PRO A 22 10.29 -27.05 -20.71
CA PRO A 22 9.01 -26.71 -21.32
C PRO A 22 7.84 -27.57 -20.75
N PRO A 23 6.61 -27.04 -20.69
CA PRO A 23 5.40 -27.86 -20.53
C PRO A 23 5.23 -28.80 -21.76
N PRO A 24 4.50 -29.94 -21.70
CA PRO A 24 3.41 -30.26 -20.77
C PRO A 24 3.63 -31.48 -19.85
N ARG A 25 4.83 -32.07 -19.75
CA ARG A 25 5.06 -33.32 -18.99
C ARG A 25 5.21 -33.13 -17.46
N GLY A 26 4.55 -32.12 -16.90
CA GLY A 26 4.64 -31.74 -15.49
C GLY A 26 4.81 -30.24 -15.30
N ARG A 27 5.47 -29.86 -14.20
CA ARG A 27 5.74 -28.46 -13.86
C ARG A 27 6.94 -27.95 -14.66
N GLY A 28 6.73 -26.96 -15.54
CA GLY A 28 7.80 -26.33 -16.34
C GLY A 28 8.26 -24.99 -15.77
N THR A 29 9.37 -24.46 -16.31
CA THR A 29 9.94 -23.16 -15.89
C THR A 29 8.96 -22.01 -16.12
N ILE A 30 8.22 -22.02 -17.23
CA ILE A 30 7.18 -21.02 -17.53
C ILE A 30 6.02 -21.07 -16.53
N ASN A 31 5.67 -22.25 -16.02
CA ASN A 31 4.59 -22.38 -15.03
C ASN A 31 5.00 -21.72 -13.71
N ILE A 32 6.26 -21.92 -13.27
CA ILE A 32 6.82 -21.26 -12.08
C ILE A 32 6.82 -19.75 -12.27
N LEU A 33 7.35 -19.26 -13.40
CA LEU A 33 7.40 -17.85 -13.73
C LEU A 33 6.01 -17.21 -13.73
N TRP A 34 5.05 -17.81 -14.46
CA TRP A 34 3.70 -17.28 -14.57
C TRP A 34 2.94 -17.34 -13.23
N SER A 35 3.07 -18.43 -12.47
CA SER A 35 2.48 -18.56 -11.14
C SER A 35 2.96 -17.45 -10.20
N CYS A 36 4.28 -17.27 -10.08
CA CYS A 36 4.84 -16.23 -9.23
C CYS A 36 4.49 -14.82 -9.73
N LEU A 37 4.63 -14.54 -11.03
CA LEU A 37 4.35 -13.21 -11.58
C LEU A 37 2.88 -12.84 -11.47
N SER A 38 1.96 -13.76 -11.75
CA SER A 38 0.52 -13.51 -11.62
C SER A 38 0.14 -13.20 -10.17
N VAL A 39 0.64 -13.98 -9.20
CA VAL A 39 0.44 -13.70 -7.77
C VAL A 39 0.99 -12.33 -7.39
N LEU A 40 2.22 -11.99 -7.78
CA LEU A 40 2.83 -10.68 -7.50
C LEU A 40 2.00 -9.53 -8.08
N LEU A 41 1.54 -9.65 -9.33
CA LEU A 41 0.77 -8.61 -10.02
C LEU A 41 -0.64 -8.45 -9.45
N ILE A 42 -1.33 -9.55 -9.19
CA ILE A 42 -2.72 -9.52 -8.70
C ILE A 42 -2.76 -9.09 -7.23
N CYS A 43 -1.88 -9.63 -6.40
CA CYS A 43 -1.81 -9.25 -4.99
C CYS A 43 -1.36 -7.79 -4.84
N SER A 44 -0.40 -7.31 -5.65
CA SER A 44 -0.02 -5.88 -5.62
C SER A 44 -1.13 -4.95 -6.08
N TYR A 45 -1.86 -5.33 -7.13
CA TYR A 45 -3.00 -4.56 -7.59
C TYR A 45 -4.09 -4.49 -6.51
N LYS A 46 -4.39 -5.60 -5.83
CA LYS A 46 -5.47 -5.70 -4.85
C LYS A 46 -5.14 -5.19 -3.46
N CYS A 47 -3.89 -5.28 -3.01
CA CYS A 47 -3.51 -4.75 -1.70
C CYS A 47 -3.24 -3.24 -1.73
N LEU A 48 -3.18 -2.62 -2.92
CA LEU A 48 -2.85 -1.21 -3.03
C LEU A 48 -4.10 -0.32 -2.89
N HIS A 49 -4.15 0.47 -1.80
CA HIS A 49 -5.21 1.42 -1.50
C HIS A 49 -4.67 2.85 -1.60
N LEU A 50 -4.63 3.41 -2.82
CA LEU A 50 -4.12 4.77 -3.07
C LEU A 50 -5.08 5.85 -2.58
N ASN A 51 -4.53 7.04 -2.31
CA ASN A 51 -5.35 8.24 -2.08
C ASN A 51 -6.21 8.56 -3.31
N ILE A 52 -7.35 9.22 -3.07
CA ILE A 52 -8.34 9.55 -4.09
C ILE A 52 -7.71 10.50 -5.11
N ALA A 53 -7.98 10.25 -6.39
CA ALA A 53 -7.41 11.01 -7.48
C ALA A 53 -7.87 12.48 -7.46
N ALA A 54 -7.14 13.31 -8.19
CA ALA A 54 -7.53 14.69 -8.42
C ALA A 54 -8.89 14.77 -9.14
N ALA A 55 -9.61 15.89 -9.03
CA ALA A 55 -10.92 16.03 -9.67
C ALA A 55 -10.82 15.85 -11.20
N ASP A 56 -9.79 16.43 -11.84
CA ASP A 56 -9.52 16.26 -13.28
C ASP A 56 -9.16 14.82 -13.64
N GLU A 57 -8.51 14.08 -12.74
CA GLU A 57 -8.17 12.66 -12.95
C GLU A 57 -9.37 11.72 -12.79
N LEU A 58 -10.36 12.10 -11.96
CA LEU A 58 -11.62 11.36 -11.78
C LEU A 58 -12.55 11.56 -12.98
N GLU A 59 -12.65 12.80 -13.47
CA GLU A 59 -13.47 13.17 -14.63
C GLU A 59 -12.88 12.70 -15.97
N ALA A 60 -11.56 12.51 -16.04
CA ALA A 60 -10.87 12.12 -17.26
C ALA A 60 -11.30 10.73 -17.77
N GLY A 61 -11.55 10.71 -19.08
CA GLY A 61 -12.04 9.56 -19.82
C GLY A 61 -10.98 8.82 -20.62
N TRP A 62 -11.45 8.05 -21.59
CA TRP A 62 -10.65 7.40 -22.61
C TRP A 62 -11.02 8.01 -23.97
N HIS A 63 -10.02 8.24 -24.82
CA HIS A 63 -10.25 8.47 -26.23
C HIS A 63 -10.87 7.20 -26.85
N LYS A 64 -11.91 7.38 -27.65
CA LYS A 64 -12.69 6.29 -28.25
C LYS A 64 -12.63 6.39 -29.77
N VAL A 65 -12.45 5.24 -30.43
CA VAL A 65 -12.60 5.08 -31.87
C VAL A 65 -13.68 4.05 -32.10
N PHE A 66 -14.72 4.40 -32.86
CA PHE A 66 -15.92 3.57 -33.04
C PHE A 66 -16.55 3.07 -31.72
N GLY A 67 -16.50 3.89 -30.67
CA GLY A 67 -17.01 3.52 -29.33
C GLY A 67 -16.06 2.65 -28.50
N ILE A 68 -14.96 2.16 -29.07
CA ILE A 68 -13.97 1.33 -28.37
C ILE A 68 -12.91 2.24 -27.72
N PRO A 69 -12.71 2.19 -26.39
CA PRO A 69 -11.65 2.94 -25.72
C PRO A 69 -10.28 2.39 -26.15
N TYR A 70 -9.38 3.26 -26.60
CA TYR A 70 -8.04 2.84 -27.08
C TYR A 70 -6.88 3.56 -26.39
N TRP A 71 -7.05 4.80 -25.94
CA TRP A 71 -5.99 5.57 -25.27
C TRP A 71 -6.53 6.43 -24.13
N PRO A 72 -5.90 6.44 -22.93
CA PRO A 72 -6.35 7.26 -21.82
C PRO A 72 -5.99 8.74 -22.03
N GLU A 73 -6.86 9.65 -21.59
CA GLU A 73 -6.54 11.07 -21.55
C GLU A 73 -5.34 11.34 -20.62
N ARG A 74 -4.66 12.48 -20.77
CA ARG A 74 -3.46 12.81 -19.98
C ARG A 74 -3.67 12.70 -18.46
N PRO A 75 -4.76 13.21 -17.85
CA PRO A 75 -4.99 13.04 -16.41
C PRO A 75 -5.23 11.57 -16.02
N LYS A 76 -5.99 10.83 -16.83
CA LYS A 76 -6.23 9.40 -16.61
C LYS A 76 -4.95 8.58 -16.67
N LEU A 77 -4.08 8.87 -17.64
CA LEU A 77 -2.78 8.25 -17.78
C LEU A 77 -1.89 8.51 -16.56
N ARG A 78 -1.86 9.74 -16.03
CA ARG A 78 -1.12 10.04 -14.79
C ARG A 78 -1.61 9.21 -13.61
N CYS A 79 -2.92 9.06 -13.46
CA CYS A 79 -3.52 8.22 -12.42
C CYS A 79 -3.12 6.74 -12.56
N LEU A 80 -3.18 6.19 -13.78
CA LEU A 80 -2.76 4.82 -14.08
C LEU A 80 -1.26 4.60 -13.82
N LEU A 81 -0.41 5.53 -14.29
CA LEU A 81 1.04 5.47 -14.05
C LEU A 81 1.38 5.58 -12.57
N ARG A 82 0.61 6.36 -11.79
CA ARG A 82 0.77 6.42 -10.33
C ARG A 82 0.46 5.08 -9.67
N LYS A 83 -0.61 4.39 -10.12
CA LYS A 83 -0.94 3.04 -9.62
C LYS A 83 0.13 2.02 -9.98
N PHE A 84 0.54 1.99 -11.25
CA PHE A 84 1.60 1.09 -11.71
C PHE A 84 2.93 1.34 -10.97
N LYS A 85 3.34 2.60 -10.81
CA LYS A 85 4.55 2.97 -10.05
C LYS A 85 4.51 2.40 -8.64
N TRP A 86 3.39 2.56 -7.94
CA TRP A 86 3.26 2.06 -6.57
C TRP A 86 3.18 0.54 -6.50
N MET A 87 2.59 -0.14 -7.50
CA MET A 87 2.66 -1.61 -7.62
C MET A 87 4.12 -2.08 -7.73
N VAL A 88 4.93 -1.45 -8.60
CA VAL A 88 6.35 -1.80 -8.74
C VAL A 88 7.11 -1.58 -7.44
N VAL A 89 6.88 -0.45 -6.75
CA VAL A 89 7.52 -0.15 -5.46
C VAL A 89 7.21 -1.24 -4.43
N ILE A 90 5.94 -1.63 -4.26
CA ILE A 90 5.60 -2.64 -3.26
C ILE A 90 6.03 -4.05 -3.66
N ILE A 91 6.13 -4.39 -4.96
CA ILE A 91 6.68 -5.67 -5.40
C ILE A 91 8.18 -5.75 -5.06
N LEU A 92 8.95 -4.69 -5.34
CA LEU A 92 10.39 -4.66 -5.07
C LEU A 92 10.71 -4.56 -3.57
N ALA A 93 9.90 -3.80 -2.84
CA ALA A 93 10.09 -3.45 -1.44
C ALA A 93 8.74 -3.51 -0.67
N PRO A 94 8.18 -4.71 -0.45
CA PRO A 94 6.89 -4.88 0.22
C PRO A 94 6.82 -4.30 1.63
N GLU A 95 7.96 -4.27 2.34
CA GLU A 95 8.15 -3.62 3.63
C GLU A 95 7.76 -2.13 3.63
N ILE A 96 7.98 -1.43 2.51
CA ILE A 96 7.54 -0.04 2.34
C ILE A 96 6.01 0.03 2.39
N GLY A 97 5.35 -0.86 1.65
CA GLY A 97 3.90 -0.95 1.65
C GLY A 97 3.34 -1.28 3.04
N VAL A 98 3.94 -2.25 3.75
CA VAL A 98 3.56 -2.62 5.12
C VAL A 98 3.74 -1.45 6.09
N GLY A 99 4.90 -0.78 6.07
CA GLY A 99 5.18 0.36 6.94
C GLY A 99 4.23 1.54 6.71
N MET A 100 3.90 1.81 5.44
CA MET A 100 2.91 2.82 5.07
C MET A 100 1.51 2.45 5.55
N ALA A 101 1.10 1.20 5.37
CA ALA A 101 -0.20 0.72 5.81
C ALA A 101 -0.35 0.80 7.33
N ALA A 102 0.66 0.33 8.08
CA ALA A 102 0.71 0.41 9.53
C ALA A 102 0.63 1.86 10.03
N THR A 103 1.43 2.77 9.46
CA THR A 103 1.44 4.19 9.84
C THR A 103 0.08 4.83 9.61
N GLN A 104 -0.51 4.62 8.43
CA GLN A 104 -1.83 5.15 8.12
C GLN A 104 -2.91 4.59 9.05
N TYR A 105 -2.80 3.32 9.45
CA TYR A 105 -3.73 2.71 10.41
C TYR A 105 -3.64 3.37 11.79
N PHE A 106 -2.43 3.58 12.32
CA PHE A 106 -2.26 4.24 13.62
C PHE A 106 -2.69 5.71 13.57
N GLU A 107 -2.36 6.43 12.50
CA GLU A 107 -2.82 7.81 12.29
C GLU A 107 -4.36 7.87 12.19
N ALA A 108 -4.99 6.96 11.46
CA ALA A 108 -6.45 6.89 11.35
C ALA A 108 -7.11 6.59 12.71
N ARG A 109 -6.50 5.71 13.52
CA ARG A 109 -6.98 5.42 14.88
C ARG A 109 -6.92 6.64 15.79
N GLN A 110 -5.84 7.42 15.70
CA GLN A 110 -5.74 8.69 16.41
C GLN A 110 -6.78 9.70 15.92
N ASP A 111 -6.97 9.83 14.61
CA ASP A 111 -7.97 10.75 14.02
C ASP A 111 -9.40 10.40 14.47
N VAL A 112 -9.73 9.11 14.67
CA VAL A 112 -11.04 8.69 15.22
C VAL A 112 -11.22 9.16 16.67
N ALA A 113 -10.20 8.99 17.51
CA ALA A 113 -10.26 9.45 18.90
C ALA A 113 -10.43 10.98 18.98
N GLU A 114 -9.62 11.73 18.23
CA GLU A 114 -9.71 13.19 18.18
C GLU A 114 -11.07 13.68 17.66
N ALA A 115 -11.69 12.98 16.71
CA ALA A 115 -13.00 13.33 16.16
C ALA A 115 -14.16 12.96 17.10
N ALA A 116 -14.04 11.86 17.85
CA ALA A 116 -15.03 11.45 18.84
C ALA A 116 -15.16 12.50 19.96
N ASP A 117 -14.06 13.11 20.38
CA ASP A 117 -14.05 14.20 21.37
C ASP A 117 -14.77 15.46 20.85
N GLU A 118 -14.63 15.78 19.57
CA GLU A 118 -15.25 16.98 18.96
C GLU A 118 -16.75 16.83 18.71
N ALA A 119 -17.21 15.62 18.39
CA ALA A 119 -18.60 15.32 18.09
C ALA A 119 -19.06 14.01 18.75
N PRO A 120 -19.26 14.00 20.08
CA PRO A 120 -19.71 12.82 20.82
C PRO A 120 -21.13 12.37 20.39
N ASP A 121 -21.95 13.29 19.90
CA ASP A 121 -23.33 13.03 19.48
C ASP A 121 -23.45 12.45 18.06
N PHE A 122 -22.34 12.11 17.39
CA PHE A 122 -22.34 11.63 16.00
C PHE A 122 -23.28 10.43 15.79
N ALA A 123 -23.31 9.50 16.73
CA ALA A 123 -24.20 8.33 16.72
C ALA A 123 -25.69 8.72 16.72
N SER A 124 -26.03 9.72 17.53
CA SER A 124 -27.38 10.27 17.62
C SER A 124 -27.77 10.94 16.31
N TRP A 125 -26.86 11.68 15.67
CA TRP A 125 -27.12 12.32 14.38
C TRP A 125 -27.39 11.30 13.27
N LEU A 126 -26.61 10.20 13.22
CA LEU A 126 -26.82 9.10 12.26
C LEU A 126 -28.16 8.41 12.47
N SER A 127 -28.50 8.13 13.73
CA SER A 127 -29.77 7.49 14.10
C SER A 127 -30.97 8.36 13.71
N SER A 128 -30.90 9.67 13.96
CA SER A 128 -31.94 10.63 13.58
C SER A 128 -32.13 10.71 12.07
N ARG A 129 -31.03 10.71 11.31
CA ARG A 129 -31.10 10.67 9.84
C ARG A 129 -31.75 9.38 9.35
N GLY A 130 -31.39 8.23 9.92
CA GLY A 130 -31.96 6.93 9.56
C GLY A 130 -33.48 6.87 9.76
N ARG A 131 -33.99 7.46 10.86
CA ARG A 131 -35.44 7.59 11.10
C ARG A 131 -36.12 8.47 10.04
N LEU A 132 -35.51 9.63 9.74
CA LEU A 132 -36.05 10.55 8.74
C LEU A 132 -36.11 9.95 7.34
N THR A 133 -35.08 9.21 6.92
CA THR A 133 -35.11 8.49 5.63
C THR A 133 -36.18 7.41 5.59
N ALA A 134 -36.41 6.69 6.70
CA ALA A 134 -37.45 5.68 6.78
C ALA A 134 -38.87 6.29 6.74
N ASP A 135 -39.07 7.43 7.41
CA ASP A 135 -40.35 8.13 7.46
C ASP A 135 -40.71 8.82 6.13
N LEU A 136 -39.72 9.35 5.40
CA LEU A 136 -39.92 10.08 4.14
C LEU A 136 -39.95 9.17 2.91
N GLY A 137 -39.51 7.91 3.02
CA GLY A 137 -39.39 6.99 1.88
C GLY A 137 -38.43 7.46 0.78
N THR A 138 -37.66 8.51 1.05
CA THR A 138 -36.65 9.06 0.14
C THR A 138 -35.35 8.31 0.36
N GLU A 139 -34.89 7.60 -0.68
CA GLU A 139 -33.52 7.11 -0.74
C GLU A 139 -32.55 8.29 -0.57
N PRO A 140 -31.41 8.10 0.13
CA PRO A 140 -30.44 9.17 0.32
C PRO A 140 -30.02 9.75 -1.04
N VAL A 141 -29.91 11.08 -1.11
CA VAL A 141 -29.49 11.83 -2.30
C VAL A 141 -27.99 11.65 -2.53
N TYR A 142 -27.62 10.46 -3.01
CA TYR A 142 -26.36 10.19 -3.70
C TYR A 142 -26.71 9.32 -4.90
N ASP A 143 -26.67 9.91 -6.09
CA ASP A 143 -26.98 9.26 -7.36
C ASP A 143 -26.30 7.87 -7.47
N ASN A 144 -27.11 6.81 -7.60
CA ASN A 144 -26.72 5.47 -8.05
C ASN A 144 -25.75 4.66 -7.16
N ILE A 145 -25.90 4.68 -5.83
CA ILE A 145 -25.15 3.75 -4.95
C ILE A 145 -26.12 2.88 -4.14
N ASP A 146 -26.31 1.63 -4.57
CA ASP A 146 -27.03 0.58 -3.82
C ASP A 146 -26.22 0.19 -2.57
N ALA A 147 -26.18 1.06 -1.55
CA ALA A 147 -25.52 0.76 -0.30
C ALA A 147 -26.39 -0.18 0.56
N PRO A 148 -25.89 -1.35 1.01
CA PRO A 148 -26.67 -2.20 1.91
C PRO A 148 -26.93 -1.49 3.24
N VAL A 149 -28.18 -1.61 3.74
CA VAL A 149 -28.62 -1.14 5.06
C VAL A 149 -27.98 -2.03 6.14
N GLY A 150 -26.69 -1.83 6.39
CA GLY A 150 -25.97 -2.46 7.50
C GLY A 150 -26.28 -1.77 8.83
N PRO A 151 -26.00 -2.42 9.98
CA PRO A 151 -26.18 -1.80 11.28
C PRO A 151 -25.30 -0.54 11.38
N LEU A 152 -25.94 0.61 11.67
CA LEU A 152 -25.26 1.87 11.91
C LEU A 152 -24.37 1.72 13.15
N LYS A 153 -23.05 1.79 12.97
CA LYS A 153 -22.12 1.80 14.11
C LYS A 153 -22.26 3.12 14.87
N GLU A 154 -22.13 3.04 16.21
CA GLU A 154 -22.43 4.11 17.16
C GLU A 154 -21.38 5.24 17.22
N GLY A 155 -20.65 5.54 16.14
CA GLY A 155 -19.63 6.58 16.18
C GLY A 155 -18.80 6.71 14.92
N PHE A 156 -17.82 7.62 14.95
CA PHE A 156 -16.80 7.69 13.92
C PHE A 156 -16.01 6.39 13.86
N THR A 157 -15.76 5.92 12.64
CA THR A 157 -15.08 4.64 12.39
C THR A 157 -13.78 4.86 11.63
N LEU A 158 -12.90 3.86 11.64
CA LEU A 158 -11.64 3.92 10.90
C LEU A 158 -11.86 4.18 9.40
N THR A 159 -12.98 3.73 8.84
CA THR A 159 -13.36 4.03 7.45
C THR A 159 -13.55 5.52 7.21
N HIS A 160 -14.17 6.25 8.14
CA HIS A 160 -14.31 7.71 8.05
C HIS A 160 -12.95 8.39 8.08
N ALA A 161 -12.07 7.99 9.00
CA ALA A 161 -10.73 8.53 9.11
C ALA A 161 -9.92 8.26 7.84
N PHE A 162 -9.93 7.02 7.33
CA PHE A 162 -9.27 6.67 6.08
C PHE A 162 -9.81 7.47 4.90
N TYR A 163 -11.12 7.60 4.77
CA TYR A 163 -11.75 8.37 3.69
C TYR A 163 -11.33 9.85 3.71
N ALA A 164 -11.35 10.48 4.90
CA ALA A 164 -10.86 11.84 5.08
C ALA A 164 -9.38 11.96 4.69
N ARG A 165 -8.50 11.08 5.22
CA ARG A 165 -7.05 11.10 4.93
C ARG A 165 -6.73 10.85 3.46
N MET A 166 -7.52 10.04 2.78
CA MET A 166 -7.42 9.79 1.34
C MET A 166 -7.85 11.00 0.50
N GLY A 167 -8.41 12.04 1.12
CA GLY A 167 -8.88 13.25 0.46
C GLY A 167 -10.32 13.16 -0.02
N GLY A 168 -11.14 12.24 0.51
CA GLY A 168 -12.52 12.04 0.07
C GLY A 168 -13.45 13.19 0.42
N LEU A 169 -13.11 13.99 1.42
CA LEU A 169 -13.89 15.14 1.86
C LEU A 169 -13.30 16.45 1.31
N VAL A 170 -14.12 17.22 0.59
CA VAL A 170 -13.72 18.50 -0.01
C VAL A 170 -14.62 19.61 0.49
N LEU A 171 -14.05 20.58 1.21
CA LEU A 171 -14.74 21.78 1.65
C LEU A 171 -14.69 22.87 0.58
N LEU A 172 -15.85 23.42 0.23
CA LEU A 172 -15.97 24.61 -0.60
C LEU A 172 -16.18 25.84 0.29
N GLN A 173 -15.27 26.81 0.20
CA GLN A 173 -15.34 28.07 0.92
C GLN A 173 -15.33 29.24 -0.06
N THR A 174 -16.26 30.17 0.10
CA THR A 174 -16.22 31.44 -0.62
C THR A 174 -15.31 32.39 0.15
N VAL A 175 -14.23 32.82 -0.47
CA VAL A 175 -13.30 33.81 0.06
C VAL A 175 -13.50 35.11 -0.72
N THR A 176 -13.78 36.20 -0.02
CA THR A 176 -13.82 37.52 -0.64
C THR A 176 -12.42 38.14 -0.53
N ASP A 177 -11.86 38.53 -1.67
CA ASP A 177 -10.56 39.23 -1.72
C ASP A 177 -10.65 40.63 -1.10
N ALA A 178 -9.50 41.25 -0.81
CA ALA A 178 -9.40 42.62 -0.30
C ALA A 178 -10.08 43.65 -1.24
N GLU A 179 -10.18 43.35 -2.53
CA GLU A 179 -10.91 44.16 -3.51
C GLU A 179 -12.40 43.79 -3.67
N GLY A 180 -12.96 42.97 -2.79
CA GLY A 180 -14.39 42.62 -2.78
C GLY A 180 -14.80 41.52 -3.78
N ARG A 181 -13.84 40.86 -4.44
CA ARG A 181 -14.11 39.78 -5.40
C ARG A 181 -14.35 38.45 -4.69
N ALA A 182 -15.48 37.81 -4.95
CA ALA A 182 -15.78 36.48 -4.42
C ALA A 182 -15.06 35.38 -5.25
N ALA A 183 -14.17 34.63 -4.61
CA ALA A 183 -13.52 33.46 -5.17
C ALA A 183 -13.95 32.19 -4.40
N VAL A 184 -14.14 31.08 -5.10
CA VAL A 184 -14.46 29.79 -4.46
C VAL A 184 -13.18 28.99 -4.30
N CYS A 185 -12.78 28.78 -3.04
CA CYS A 185 -11.67 27.94 -2.65
C CYS A 185 -12.14 26.51 -2.40
N LYS A 186 -11.43 25.53 -3.00
CA LYS A 186 -11.62 24.10 -2.75
C LYS A 186 -10.51 23.57 -1.84
N THR A 187 -10.85 23.07 -0.66
CA THR A 187 -9.89 22.53 0.31
C THR A 187 -10.22 21.09 0.70
N ARG A 188 -9.29 20.15 0.51
CA ARG A 188 -9.44 18.78 1.02
C ARG A 188 -9.28 18.73 2.53
N ILE A 189 -10.27 18.15 3.22
CA ILE A 189 -10.18 17.83 4.64
C ILE A 189 -9.41 16.51 4.77
N THR A 190 -8.24 16.55 5.41
CA THR A 190 -7.38 15.37 5.60
C THR A 190 -7.43 14.80 7.01
N LYS A 191 -7.99 15.53 7.98
CA LYS A 191 -8.18 15.07 9.35
C LYS A 191 -9.66 14.88 9.64
N LEU A 192 -9.99 13.79 10.31
CA LEU A 192 -11.39 13.51 10.65
C LEU A 192 -11.96 14.54 11.64
N LYS A 193 -11.13 15.06 12.53
CA LYS A 193 -11.47 16.13 13.47
C LYS A 193 -12.10 17.35 12.77
N ASP A 194 -11.53 17.79 11.64
CA ASP A 194 -12.03 18.96 10.91
C ASP A 194 -13.43 18.70 10.31
N TYR A 195 -13.70 17.46 9.89
CA TYR A 195 -15.02 17.03 9.45
C TYR A 195 -16.02 17.01 10.61
N ALA A 196 -15.63 16.50 11.78
CA ALA A 196 -16.47 16.55 12.98
C ALA A 196 -16.83 18.00 13.37
N ILE A 197 -15.86 18.92 13.35
CA ILE A 197 -16.07 20.34 13.60
C ILE A 197 -17.03 20.95 12.56
N PHE A 198 -16.87 20.62 11.28
CA PHE A 198 -17.77 21.06 10.22
C PHE A 198 -19.21 20.61 10.50
N LEU A 199 -19.43 19.33 10.76
CA LEU A 199 -20.77 18.79 11.04
C LEU A 199 -21.42 19.43 12.26
N ARG A 200 -20.62 19.72 13.30
CA ARG A 200 -21.09 20.38 14.52
C ARG A 200 -21.53 21.82 14.27
N LYS A 201 -20.86 22.53 13.36
CA LYS A 201 -21.24 23.89 12.95
C LYS A 201 -22.50 23.93 12.07
N CYS A 202 -22.82 22.85 11.37
CA CYS A 202 -24.05 22.76 10.59
C CYS A 202 -25.31 22.75 11.47
N SER A 203 -26.38 23.39 10.98
CA SER A 203 -27.72 23.24 11.54
C SER A 203 -28.20 21.79 11.46
N PRO A 204 -29.09 21.32 12.36
CA PRO A 204 -29.54 19.93 12.40
C PRO A 204 -30.11 19.40 11.08
N ALA A 205 -30.82 20.24 10.32
CA ALA A 205 -31.35 19.88 9.02
C ALA A 205 -30.23 19.66 7.98
N ARG A 206 -29.35 20.67 7.80
CA ARG A 206 -28.25 20.59 6.81
C ARG A 206 -27.20 19.55 7.16
N ARG A 207 -27.02 19.24 8.44
CA ARG A 207 -26.07 18.20 8.88
C ARG A 207 -26.37 16.86 8.23
N GLN A 208 -27.64 16.54 8.00
CA GLN A 208 -28.07 15.24 7.47
C GLN A 208 -27.60 15.02 6.03
N ASP A 209 -27.54 16.09 5.23
CA ASP A 209 -27.08 16.06 3.84
C ASP A 209 -25.60 15.68 3.72
N PHE A 210 -24.79 16.10 4.70
CA PHE A 210 -23.34 15.91 4.70
C PHE A 210 -22.85 14.78 5.61
N LEU A 211 -23.76 14.19 6.40
CA LEU A 211 -23.44 13.06 7.24
C LEU A 211 -23.09 11.87 6.34
N LEU A 212 -22.08 11.11 6.70
CA LEU A 212 -21.72 9.89 6.00
C LEU A 212 -21.73 8.75 7.00
N SER A 213 -22.30 7.63 6.61
CA SER A 213 -22.21 6.36 7.30
C SER A 213 -21.03 5.55 6.76
N GLU A 214 -20.58 4.56 7.53
CA GLU A 214 -19.51 3.67 7.10
C GLU A 214 -19.89 2.90 5.83
N THR A 215 -21.14 2.44 5.72
CA THR A 215 -21.63 1.66 4.57
C THR A 215 -21.65 2.49 3.30
N GLU A 216 -22.10 3.75 3.37
CA GLU A 216 -22.05 4.70 2.23
C GLU A 216 -20.62 4.89 1.74
N ILE A 217 -19.66 5.09 2.65
CA ILE A 217 -18.24 5.27 2.29
C ILE A 217 -17.67 4.00 1.65
N GLN A 218 -17.98 2.81 2.19
CA GLN A 218 -17.51 1.55 1.62
C GLN A 218 -18.10 1.29 0.23
N ALA A 219 -19.36 1.67 0.02
CA ALA A 219 -20.04 1.52 -1.27
C ALA A 219 -19.46 2.43 -2.37
N MET A 220 -18.80 3.54 -2.01
CA MET A 220 -18.06 4.37 -2.98
C MET A 220 -16.79 3.68 -3.52
N GLY A 221 -16.29 2.65 -2.85
CA GLY A 221 -15.13 1.89 -3.27
C GLY A 221 -15.47 0.87 -4.37
N LYS A 222 -14.72 0.88 -5.48
CA LYS A 222 -14.88 -0.08 -6.58
C LYS A 222 -14.16 -1.41 -6.31
N SER A 223 -14.34 -1.95 -5.11
CA SER A 223 -13.67 -3.18 -4.73
C SER A 223 -14.44 -4.39 -5.28
N ASP A 224 -14.02 -4.92 -6.43
CA ASP A 224 -14.63 -6.11 -7.02
C ASP A 224 -14.32 -7.38 -6.19
N ALA A 225 -15.38 -8.03 -5.70
CA ALA A 225 -15.32 -9.24 -4.88
C ALA A 225 -14.74 -10.44 -5.64
N LEU A 226 -15.00 -10.54 -6.95
CA LEU A 226 -14.51 -11.66 -7.76
C LEU A 226 -12.98 -11.58 -7.89
N THR A 227 -12.44 -10.41 -8.25
CA THR A 227 -10.99 -10.26 -8.37
C THR A 227 -10.29 -10.36 -6.99
N LYS A 228 -10.97 -10.02 -5.88
CA LYS A 228 -10.44 -10.27 -4.52
C LYS A 228 -10.36 -11.77 -4.22
N ALA A 229 -11.43 -12.52 -4.50
CA ALA A 229 -11.44 -13.97 -4.31
C ALA A 229 -10.35 -14.64 -5.16
N PHE A 230 -10.18 -14.20 -6.40
CA PHE A 230 -9.12 -14.69 -7.28
C PHE A 230 -7.72 -14.40 -6.72
N ALA A 231 -7.48 -13.20 -6.19
CA ALA A 231 -6.21 -12.85 -5.56
C ALA A 231 -5.89 -13.75 -4.35
N VAL A 232 -6.88 -13.97 -3.48
CA VAL A 232 -6.73 -14.86 -2.30
C VAL A 232 -6.49 -16.29 -2.74
N TRP A 233 -7.23 -16.78 -3.73
CA TRP A 233 -7.04 -18.13 -4.27
C TRP A 233 -5.62 -18.32 -4.82
N GLN A 234 -5.15 -17.42 -5.67
CA GLN A 234 -3.81 -17.52 -6.25
C GLN A 234 -2.71 -17.44 -5.17
N ALA A 235 -2.84 -16.53 -4.22
CA ALA A 235 -1.90 -16.41 -3.10
C ALA A 235 -1.85 -17.68 -2.25
N LEU A 236 -3.02 -18.24 -1.91
CA LEU A 236 -3.12 -19.47 -1.13
C LEU A 236 -2.55 -20.67 -1.89
N TYR A 237 -2.83 -20.78 -3.19
CA TYR A 237 -2.28 -21.85 -4.02
C TYR A 237 -0.75 -21.86 -3.98
N LEU A 238 -0.11 -20.69 -4.19
CA LEU A 238 1.35 -20.57 -4.17
C LEU A 238 1.93 -20.98 -2.80
N VAL A 239 1.34 -20.50 -1.70
CA VAL A 239 1.82 -20.82 -0.34
C VAL A 239 1.64 -22.30 -0.03
N LEU A 240 0.50 -22.89 -0.39
CA LEU A 240 0.25 -24.32 -0.22
C LEU A 240 1.19 -25.18 -1.06
N ASP A 241 1.51 -24.77 -2.29
CA ASP A 241 2.47 -25.48 -3.14
C ASP A 241 3.88 -25.46 -2.53
N CYS A 242 4.35 -24.29 -2.09
CA CYS A 242 5.61 -24.16 -1.36
C CYS A 242 5.64 -25.04 -0.10
N ALA A 243 4.56 -25.03 0.70
CA ALA A 243 4.48 -25.84 1.91
C ALA A 243 4.49 -27.35 1.60
N ALA A 244 3.69 -27.80 0.65
CA ALA A 244 3.60 -29.20 0.24
C ALA A 244 4.94 -29.71 -0.32
N ARG A 245 5.66 -28.87 -1.07
CA ARG A 245 7.02 -29.18 -1.56
C ARG A 245 8.03 -29.34 -0.43
N THR A 246 7.98 -28.45 0.55
CA THR A 246 8.82 -28.56 1.75
C THR A 246 8.56 -29.88 2.48
N VAL A 247 7.29 -30.27 2.63
CA VAL A 247 6.91 -31.54 3.30
C VAL A 247 7.33 -32.77 2.49
N ALA A 248 7.39 -32.65 1.16
CA ALA A 248 7.78 -33.73 0.25
C ALA A 248 9.30 -33.78 -0.03
N ASP A 249 10.12 -32.99 0.70
CA ASP A 249 11.56 -32.84 0.46
C ASP A 249 11.90 -32.46 -0.99
N LEU A 250 11.05 -31.65 -1.63
CA LEU A 250 11.25 -31.12 -2.96
C LEU A 250 11.73 -29.66 -2.90
N PRO A 251 12.67 -29.25 -3.76
CA PRO A 251 13.19 -27.89 -3.72
C PRO A 251 12.13 -26.88 -4.17
N ILE A 252 12.23 -25.68 -3.62
CA ILE A 252 11.44 -24.50 -3.98
C ILE A 252 12.37 -23.55 -4.72
N SER A 253 11.88 -22.86 -5.75
CA SER A 253 12.70 -21.86 -6.44
C SER A 253 12.89 -20.60 -5.60
N PRO A 254 14.00 -19.88 -5.75
CA PRO A 254 14.21 -18.58 -5.11
C PRO A 254 13.09 -17.56 -5.44
N LEU A 255 12.51 -17.65 -6.65
CA LEU A 255 11.37 -16.84 -7.05
C LEU A 255 10.10 -17.17 -6.27
N GLU A 256 9.80 -18.44 -6.05
CA GLU A 256 8.66 -18.87 -5.22
C GLU A 256 8.82 -18.47 -3.75
N LEU A 257 10.03 -18.59 -3.19
CA LEU A 257 10.32 -18.09 -1.83
C LEU A 257 10.04 -16.59 -1.73
N SER A 258 10.53 -15.82 -2.71
CA SER A 258 10.32 -14.37 -2.76
C SER A 258 8.84 -14.02 -2.91
N ALA A 259 8.11 -14.73 -3.77
CA ALA A 259 6.69 -14.51 -3.99
C ALA A 259 5.85 -14.92 -2.76
N ALA A 260 6.20 -16.00 -2.06
CA ALA A 260 5.57 -16.38 -0.79
C ALA A 260 5.81 -15.33 0.32
N GLY A 261 7.04 -14.81 0.41
CA GLY A 261 7.35 -13.69 1.29
C GLY A 261 6.54 -12.44 0.96
N TYR A 262 6.35 -12.13 -0.33
CA TYR A 262 5.48 -11.06 -0.78
C TYR A 262 4.01 -11.28 -0.41
N VAL A 263 3.49 -12.52 -0.55
CA VAL A 263 2.11 -12.87 -0.14
C VAL A 263 1.90 -12.60 1.35
N LEU A 264 2.87 -12.94 2.20
CA LEU A 264 2.81 -12.61 3.62
C LEU A 264 2.75 -11.09 3.85
N ALA A 265 3.56 -10.32 3.13
CA ALA A 265 3.50 -8.86 3.18
C ALA A 265 2.14 -8.30 2.76
N ALA A 266 1.61 -8.83 1.67
CA ALA A 266 0.32 -8.46 1.10
C ALA A 266 -0.80 -8.71 2.10
N ALA A 267 -0.78 -9.85 2.79
CA ALA A 267 -1.73 -10.15 3.86
C ALA A 267 -1.64 -9.14 5.02
N VAL A 268 -0.43 -8.77 5.45
CA VAL A 268 -0.24 -7.76 6.51
C VAL A 268 -0.69 -6.37 6.06
N MET A 269 -0.32 -5.94 4.84
CA MET A 269 -0.81 -4.68 4.24
C MET A 269 -2.34 -4.63 4.21
N TYR A 270 -2.95 -5.72 3.75
CA TYR A 270 -4.39 -5.84 3.63
C TYR A 270 -5.07 -5.79 5.01
N GLY A 271 -4.48 -6.40 6.04
CA GLY A 271 -4.97 -6.29 7.42
C GLY A 271 -5.04 -4.85 7.92
N PHE A 272 -3.96 -4.06 7.73
CA PHE A 272 -3.94 -2.65 8.13
C PHE A 272 -4.89 -1.76 7.30
N TRP A 273 -5.11 -2.11 6.03
CA TRP A 273 -6.00 -1.37 5.13
C TRP A 273 -7.39 -2.00 4.95
N TRP A 274 -7.77 -2.95 5.81
CA TRP A 274 -9.05 -3.66 5.68
C TRP A 274 -10.26 -2.72 5.58
N LEU A 275 -10.26 -1.66 6.40
CA LEU A 275 -11.34 -0.66 6.47
C LEU A 275 -11.12 0.56 5.56
N LYS A 276 -10.01 0.61 4.82
CA LYS A 276 -9.68 1.69 3.89
C LYS A 276 -10.37 1.40 2.55
N PRO A 277 -11.23 2.28 2.02
CA PRO A 277 -11.91 2.01 0.75
C PRO A 277 -10.91 1.99 -0.41
N GLN A 278 -11.15 1.14 -1.41
CA GLN A 278 -10.27 0.93 -2.56
C GLN A 278 -10.89 1.49 -3.84
N ASP A 279 -10.06 2.11 -4.70
CA ASP A 279 -10.45 2.62 -6.03
C ASP A 279 -11.73 3.49 -6.00
N VAL A 280 -11.79 4.37 -4.99
CA VAL A 280 -12.90 5.32 -4.81
C VAL A 280 -12.94 6.29 -5.99
N GLY A 281 -14.06 6.30 -6.70
CA GLY A 281 -14.29 7.16 -7.87
C GLY A 281 -15.02 8.47 -7.57
N HIS A 282 -15.44 8.69 -6.33
CA HIS A 282 -16.31 9.80 -5.93
C HIS A 282 -15.74 10.56 -4.73
N ILE A 283 -15.91 11.88 -4.72
CA ILE A 283 -15.53 12.77 -3.61
C ILE A 283 -16.78 13.40 -3.00
N THR A 284 -16.87 13.47 -1.68
CA THR A 284 -17.96 14.17 -0.99
C THR A 284 -17.62 15.65 -0.84
N VAL A 285 -18.46 16.50 -1.43
CA VAL A 285 -18.30 17.94 -1.42
C VAL A 285 -19.15 18.56 -0.31
N LEU A 286 -18.48 19.18 0.66
CA LEU A 286 -19.06 19.90 1.79
C LEU A 286 -19.22 21.37 1.40
N ARG A 287 -20.46 21.85 1.31
CA ARG A 287 -20.77 23.23 0.90
C ARG A 287 -21.13 24.10 2.10
N HIS A 288 -20.45 25.23 2.28
CA HIS A 288 -20.86 26.27 3.22
C HIS A 288 -21.79 27.28 2.53
N VAL A 289 -23.08 27.30 2.89
CA VAL A 289 -24.10 28.17 2.25
C VAL A 289 -24.64 29.19 3.25
N GLU A 290 -23.77 29.95 3.91
CA GLU A 290 -24.21 31.05 4.79
C GLU A 290 -24.12 32.44 4.13
N THR A 291 -23.71 32.52 2.87
CA THR A 291 -23.78 33.77 2.07
C THR A 291 -24.28 33.50 0.66
N MET A 292 -25.46 32.88 0.53
CA MET A 292 -26.19 32.85 -0.75
C MET A 292 -27.57 33.50 -0.70
N ASP A 293 -27.92 34.17 0.41
CA ASP A 293 -29.25 34.79 0.57
C ASP A 293 -29.28 36.32 0.51
N ARG A 294 -28.18 36.99 0.14
CA ARG A 294 -28.22 38.43 -0.16
C ARG A 294 -27.35 38.76 -1.37
N ASN A 295 -28.01 38.91 -2.52
CA ASN A 295 -27.53 39.55 -3.75
C ASN A 295 -26.63 38.73 -4.68
N ILE A 296 -27.18 37.69 -5.32
CA ILE A 296 -26.68 37.25 -6.65
C ILE A 296 -27.82 37.42 -7.66
N THR A 297 -28.18 38.67 -7.89
CA THR A 297 -28.61 39.15 -9.20
C THR A 297 -27.50 40.12 -9.62
N ASP A 298 -26.87 39.82 -10.75
CA ASP A 298 -25.67 40.45 -11.33
C ASP A 298 -24.28 39.94 -10.92
N ALA A 299 -23.45 39.84 -11.97
CA ALA A 299 -21.99 39.65 -12.04
C ALA A 299 -21.44 38.20 -12.06
N SER A 300 -20.87 37.87 -13.23
CA SER A 300 -19.70 37.02 -13.51
C SER A 300 -19.45 35.81 -12.59
N THR A 301 -19.53 34.61 -13.19
CA THR A 301 -19.11 33.33 -12.60
C THR A 301 -17.86 33.49 -11.72
N PRO A 302 -17.91 33.14 -10.43
CA PRO A 302 -16.77 33.29 -9.52
C PRO A 302 -15.60 32.43 -10.01
N ILE A 303 -14.40 33.01 -9.99
CA ILE A 303 -13.17 32.30 -10.35
C ILE A 303 -12.90 31.25 -9.27
N VAL A 304 -12.87 29.98 -9.67
CA VAL A 304 -12.49 28.87 -8.80
C VAL A 304 -10.96 28.84 -8.71
N THR A 305 -10.41 29.31 -7.60
CA THR A 305 -8.97 29.20 -7.33
C THR A 305 -8.70 27.94 -6.52
N SER A 306 -8.06 26.95 -7.15
CA SER A 306 -7.59 25.73 -6.50
C SER A 306 -6.36 26.03 -5.64
N THR A 307 -6.56 26.42 -4.38
CA THR A 307 -5.46 26.77 -3.46
C THR A 307 -5.29 25.75 -2.34
N ARG A 308 -5.01 24.48 -2.66
CA ARG A 308 -4.19 23.62 -1.78
C ARG A 308 -3.58 22.46 -2.54
N ARG A 309 -2.25 22.33 -2.43
CA ARG A 309 -1.43 21.24 -3.02
C ARG A 309 -2.00 19.88 -2.63
N GLU A 310 -2.48 19.14 -3.62
CA GLU A 310 -3.04 17.80 -3.42
C GLU A 310 -1.96 16.86 -2.85
N LYS A 311 -2.26 16.24 -1.71
CA LYS A 311 -1.33 15.30 -1.06
C LYS A 311 -1.50 13.91 -1.67
N HIS A 312 -0.94 13.74 -2.86
CA HIS A 312 -0.72 12.43 -3.44
C HIS A 312 0.28 11.66 -2.58
N MET A 313 0.10 10.33 -2.50
CA MET A 313 1.09 9.45 -1.90
C MET A 313 2.41 9.63 -2.65
N SER A 314 3.39 10.25 -1.97
CA SER A 314 4.58 10.81 -2.60
C SER A 314 5.84 10.05 -2.18
N PHE A 315 6.86 10.10 -3.03
CA PHE A 315 8.19 9.64 -2.67
C PHE A 315 8.78 10.44 -1.48
N GLY A 316 8.29 11.67 -1.25
CA GLY A 316 8.61 12.43 -0.04
C GLY A 316 8.09 11.77 1.23
N ASP A 317 6.93 11.10 1.19
CA ASP A 317 6.44 10.32 2.33
C ASP A 317 7.34 9.10 2.56
N LEU A 318 7.84 8.47 1.49
CA LEU A 318 8.85 7.41 1.59
C LEU A 318 10.15 7.91 2.23
N LEU A 319 10.69 9.03 1.73
CA LEU A 319 11.89 9.64 2.28
C LEU A 319 11.69 10.07 3.74
N SER A 320 10.47 10.44 4.14
CA SER A 320 10.16 10.75 5.53
C SER A 320 10.23 9.56 6.48
N PHE A 321 10.14 8.31 5.99
CA PHE A 321 10.44 7.12 6.80
C PHE A 321 11.94 6.93 7.00
N LEU A 322 12.76 7.45 6.08
CA LEU A 322 14.21 7.39 6.13
C LEU A 322 14.81 8.54 6.96
N LEU A 323 14.10 9.67 7.07
CA LEU A 323 14.54 10.86 7.79
C LEU A 323 14.00 10.89 9.24
N PRO A 324 14.79 11.37 10.22
CA PRO A 324 14.45 11.33 11.66
C PRO A 324 13.34 12.28 12.12
N ASP A 325 12.62 12.95 11.21
CA ASP A 325 11.57 13.94 11.54
C ASP A 325 10.27 13.30 12.07
N LYS A 326 10.11 11.98 11.88
CA LYS A 326 8.98 11.20 12.46
C LYS A 326 9.33 10.70 13.85
N SER A 327 8.30 10.42 14.66
CA SER A 327 8.46 9.84 15.99
C SER A 327 9.40 8.62 15.95
N PHE A 328 10.38 8.57 16.84
CA PHE A 328 11.34 7.47 16.99
C PHE A 328 10.69 6.07 16.88
N LYS A 329 9.46 5.93 17.40
CA LYS A 329 8.67 4.69 17.34
C LYS A 329 8.33 4.25 15.92
N VAL A 330 7.99 5.18 15.02
CA VAL A 330 7.63 4.90 13.63
C VAL A 330 8.85 4.43 12.85
N THR A 331 9.97 5.13 13.00
CA THR A 331 11.25 4.77 12.37
C THR A 331 11.72 3.40 12.85
N PHE A 332 11.66 3.11 14.15
CA PHE A 332 12.01 1.80 14.70
C PHE A 332 11.13 0.69 14.11
N THR A 333 9.81 0.88 14.12
CA THR A 333 8.85 -0.11 13.59
C THR A 333 9.13 -0.42 12.12
N PHE A 334 9.41 0.61 11.31
CA PHE A 334 9.76 0.43 9.90
C PHE A 334 11.02 -0.42 9.68
N HIS A 335 12.08 -0.18 10.45
CA HIS A 335 13.33 -0.93 10.31
C HIS A 335 13.19 -2.39 10.73
N ILE A 336 12.37 -2.68 11.76
CA ILE A 336 12.06 -4.06 12.15
C ILE A 336 11.28 -4.78 11.05
N ILE A 337 10.29 -4.11 10.43
CA ILE A 337 9.57 -4.66 9.29
C ILE A 337 10.55 -4.96 8.15
N ALA A 338 11.41 -4.00 7.77
CA ALA A 338 12.40 -4.19 6.71
C ALA A 338 13.35 -5.37 6.98
N ALA A 339 13.86 -5.49 8.22
CA ALA A 339 14.71 -6.61 8.61
C ALA A 339 14.02 -7.97 8.49
N SER A 340 12.74 -8.05 8.87
CA SER A 340 11.97 -9.30 8.77
C SER A 340 11.82 -9.78 7.31
N PHE A 341 11.67 -8.86 6.36
CA PHE A 341 11.59 -9.18 4.92
C PHE A 341 12.94 -9.58 4.33
N GLY A 342 14.05 -8.99 4.78
CA GLY A 342 15.39 -9.48 4.47
C GLY A 342 15.61 -10.91 4.97
N GLY A 343 15.12 -11.19 6.19
CA GLY A 343 15.28 -12.47 6.87
C GLY A 343 14.64 -13.66 6.14
N VAL A 344 13.55 -13.45 5.39
CA VAL A 344 12.91 -14.51 4.58
C VAL A 344 13.91 -15.14 3.59
N HIS A 345 14.79 -14.34 2.99
CA HIS A 345 15.76 -14.83 2.00
C HIS A 345 16.91 -15.64 2.62
N VAL A 346 17.13 -15.48 3.93
CA VAL A 346 18.09 -16.30 4.68
C VAL A 346 17.61 -17.75 4.75
N ALA A 347 16.32 -18.05 4.60
CA ALA A 347 15.81 -19.42 4.56
C ALA A 347 16.44 -20.26 3.42
N ALA A 348 16.87 -19.62 2.33
CA ALA A 348 17.55 -20.25 1.22
C ALA A 348 19.09 -20.39 1.39
N TRP A 349 19.60 -20.29 2.63
CA TRP A 349 21.04 -20.23 2.90
C TRP A 349 21.84 -21.40 2.31
N TYR A 350 21.28 -22.60 2.37
CA TYR A 350 21.91 -23.85 1.91
C TYR A 350 21.35 -24.36 0.58
N TRP A 351 20.59 -23.55 -0.16
CA TRP A 351 20.04 -23.95 -1.44
C TRP A 351 21.11 -24.00 -2.54
N ASP A 352 20.87 -24.86 -3.53
CA ASP A 352 21.73 -25.01 -4.69
C ASP A 352 21.26 -24.08 -5.83
N PHE A 353 22.09 -23.09 -6.14
CA PHE A 353 21.86 -22.12 -7.22
C PHE A 353 22.69 -22.44 -8.47
N GLY A 354 23.42 -23.56 -8.50
CA GLY A 354 24.25 -24.00 -9.60
C GLY A 354 25.53 -23.19 -9.86
N SER A 355 25.83 -22.19 -9.02
CA SER A 355 27.06 -21.40 -9.09
C SER A 355 27.39 -20.78 -7.73
N ASP A 356 28.64 -20.97 -7.27
CA ASP A 356 29.13 -20.40 -6.01
C ASP A 356 29.05 -18.87 -5.97
N THR A 357 29.20 -18.21 -7.13
CA THR A 357 29.06 -16.75 -7.25
C THR A 357 27.63 -16.31 -6.95
N ILE A 358 26.63 -17.03 -7.47
CA ILE A 358 25.21 -16.74 -7.25
C ILE A 358 24.86 -17.00 -5.78
N VAL A 359 25.30 -18.13 -5.22
CA VAL A 359 25.10 -18.47 -3.80
C VAL A 359 25.69 -17.36 -2.91
N THR A 360 26.92 -16.93 -3.20
CA THR A 360 27.60 -15.88 -2.42
C THR A 360 26.85 -14.55 -2.52
N ALA A 361 26.47 -14.13 -3.73
CA ALA A 361 25.71 -12.91 -3.95
C ALA A 361 24.34 -12.95 -3.24
N TRP A 362 23.66 -14.09 -3.26
CA TRP A 362 22.40 -14.31 -2.52
C TRP A 362 22.59 -14.15 -1.02
N ARG A 363 23.59 -14.83 -0.44
CA ARG A 363 23.89 -14.79 1.00
C ARG A 363 24.26 -13.39 1.46
N VAL A 364 25.16 -12.71 0.75
CA VAL A 364 25.56 -11.34 1.06
C VAL A 364 24.35 -10.41 1.00
N SER A 365 23.53 -10.49 -0.05
CA SER A 365 22.35 -9.64 -0.20
C SER A 365 21.29 -9.92 0.87
N SER A 366 21.08 -11.18 1.25
CA SER A 366 20.19 -11.57 2.35
C SER A 366 20.66 -11.02 3.69
N ILE A 367 21.96 -11.09 3.98
CA ILE A 367 22.54 -10.51 5.21
C ILE A 367 22.42 -8.99 5.19
N VAL A 368 22.80 -8.32 4.10
CA VAL A 368 22.79 -6.85 4.01
C VAL A 368 21.36 -6.33 4.18
N SER A 369 20.38 -6.93 3.50
CA SER A 369 18.97 -6.54 3.62
C SER A 369 18.39 -6.79 5.03
N THR A 370 18.91 -7.75 5.77
CA THR A 370 18.47 -8.03 7.15
C THR A 370 19.18 -7.14 8.18
N THR A 371 20.50 -6.96 8.05
CA THR A 371 21.34 -6.37 9.09
C THR A 371 21.47 -4.85 8.99
N MET A 372 21.43 -4.25 7.79
CA MET A 372 21.51 -2.79 7.64
C MET A 372 20.35 -2.05 8.35
N PRO A 373 19.09 -2.54 8.31
CA PRO A 373 18.02 -1.94 9.09
C PRO A 373 18.17 -2.15 10.61
N LEU A 374 18.73 -3.28 11.05
CA LEU A 374 18.98 -3.53 12.47
C LEU A 374 20.13 -2.67 13.00
N ALA A 375 21.14 -2.42 12.17
CA ALA A 375 22.27 -1.57 12.51
C ALA A 375 21.82 -0.11 12.74
N THR A 376 20.91 0.43 11.94
CA THR A 376 20.37 1.78 12.17
C THR A 376 19.60 1.86 13.48
N VAL A 377 18.81 0.83 13.82
CA VAL A 377 18.13 0.73 15.12
C VAL A 377 19.13 0.70 16.28
N ALA A 378 20.15 -0.16 16.20
CA ALA A 378 21.17 -0.27 17.23
C ALA A 378 21.99 1.02 17.38
N GLY A 379 22.36 1.67 16.27
CA GLY A 379 23.07 2.94 16.27
C GLY A 379 22.25 4.07 16.91
N GLY A 380 20.94 4.14 16.63
CA GLY A 380 20.05 5.11 17.26
C GLY A 380 19.90 4.88 18.76
N TRP A 381 19.78 3.62 19.20
CA TRP A 381 19.74 3.28 20.62
C TRP A 381 21.05 3.62 21.33
N PHE A 382 22.18 3.32 20.70
CA PHE A 382 23.50 3.66 21.23
C PHE A 382 23.68 5.17 21.37
N GLY A 383 23.26 5.96 20.37
CA GLY A 383 23.25 7.42 20.45
C GLY A 383 22.40 7.93 21.61
N TYR A 384 21.16 7.42 21.74
CA TYR A 384 20.28 7.77 22.86
C TYR A 384 20.90 7.42 24.22
N ALA A 385 21.52 6.24 24.36
CA ALA A 385 22.17 5.84 25.59
C ALA A 385 23.33 6.79 25.96
N LEU A 386 24.16 7.18 24.98
CA LEU A 386 25.26 8.14 25.19
C LEU A 386 24.77 9.54 25.59
N ASP A 387 23.64 9.98 25.05
CA ASP A 387 23.04 11.27 25.41
C ASP A 387 22.56 11.32 26.85
N ASN A 388 22.20 10.16 27.43
CA ASN A 388 21.70 10.04 28.81
C ASN A 388 22.78 9.71 29.86
N LEU A 389 24.05 9.55 29.46
CA LEU A 389 25.13 9.33 30.42
C LEU A 389 25.45 10.62 31.22
N PRO A 390 25.68 10.53 32.55
CA PRO A 390 26.11 11.66 33.37
C PRO A 390 27.46 12.21 32.88
N ASP A 391 27.56 13.52 32.65
CA ASP A 391 28.77 14.18 32.16
C ASP A 391 29.17 15.37 33.05
N PRO A 392 30.05 15.15 34.05
CA PRO A 392 30.51 16.21 34.95
C PRO A 392 31.58 17.14 34.35
N ASP A 393 32.37 16.70 33.35
CA ASP A 393 33.52 17.44 32.80
C ASP A 393 33.29 18.03 31.38
N GLY A 394 32.17 17.71 30.73
CA GLY A 394 31.59 18.47 29.61
C GLY A 394 32.27 18.33 28.24
N THR A 395 33.57 18.01 28.18
CA THR A 395 34.37 18.15 26.95
C THR A 395 34.54 16.82 26.21
N VAL A 396 34.86 15.74 26.92
CA VAL A 396 35.01 14.40 26.34
C VAL A 396 33.66 13.89 25.81
N ALA A 397 32.55 14.16 26.51
CA ALA A 397 31.23 13.74 26.04
C ALA A 397 30.75 14.55 24.83
N LYS A 398 31.11 15.84 24.70
CA LYS A 398 30.78 16.62 23.49
C LYS A 398 31.44 16.06 22.24
N ILE A 399 32.73 15.74 22.32
CA ILE A 399 33.46 15.15 21.18
C ILE A 399 32.90 13.76 20.84
N SER A 400 32.65 12.92 21.86
CA SER A 400 32.05 11.60 21.67
C SER A 400 30.68 11.69 21.00
N ARG A 401 29.77 12.54 21.50
CA ARG A 401 28.42 12.77 20.93
C ARG A 401 28.48 13.31 19.51
N PHE A 402 29.44 14.19 19.21
CA PHE A 402 29.63 14.72 17.85
C PHE A 402 30.06 13.61 16.88
N ILE A 403 31.05 12.80 17.26
CA ILE A 403 31.52 11.66 16.45
C ILE A 403 30.39 10.65 16.25
N THR A 404 29.68 10.27 17.31
CA THR A 404 28.58 9.29 17.20
C THR A 404 27.44 9.81 16.35
N SER A 405 27.11 11.10 16.42
CA SER A 405 26.12 11.73 15.55
C SER A 405 26.53 11.69 14.08
N ILE A 406 27.81 11.95 13.76
CA ILE A 406 28.32 11.85 12.39
C ILE A 406 28.27 10.39 11.90
N LEU A 407 28.73 9.44 12.70
CA LEU A 407 28.70 8.01 12.34
C LEU A 407 27.27 7.51 12.13
N TYR A 408 26.33 7.94 12.99
CA TYR A 408 24.92 7.60 12.86
C TYR A 408 24.30 8.22 11.61
N LEU A 409 24.65 9.47 11.29
CA LEU A 409 24.21 10.12 10.05
C LEU A 409 24.71 9.36 8.82
N LEU A 410 25.99 8.97 8.79
CA LEU A 410 26.55 8.15 7.71
C LEU A 410 25.82 6.81 7.59
N LEU A 411 25.51 6.17 8.72
CA LEU A 411 24.77 4.90 8.75
C LEU A 411 23.34 5.05 8.21
N ILE A 412 22.62 6.11 8.60
CA ILE A 412 21.28 6.43 8.06
C ILE A 412 21.32 6.67 6.55
N MET A 413 22.38 7.30 6.04
CA MET A 413 22.50 7.57 4.60
C MET A 413 22.91 6.32 3.81
N ALA A 414 23.78 5.47 4.37
CA ALA A 414 24.27 4.26 3.71
C ALA A 414 23.26 3.10 3.75
N SER A 415 22.46 2.99 4.82
CA SER A 415 21.52 1.88 5.01
C SER A 415 20.48 1.75 3.89
N PRO A 416 19.77 2.83 3.45
CA PRO A 416 18.78 2.74 2.37
C PRO A 416 19.39 2.36 1.02
N ILE A 417 20.60 2.85 0.73
CA ILE A 417 21.30 2.59 -0.53
C ILE A 417 21.74 1.12 -0.59
N SER A 418 22.42 0.65 0.46
CA SER A 418 22.88 -0.74 0.55
C SER A 418 21.71 -1.72 0.61
N TYR A 419 20.65 -1.37 1.33
CA TYR A 419 19.41 -2.13 1.37
C TYR A 419 18.76 -2.24 -0.02
N ALA A 420 18.59 -1.12 -0.73
CA ALA A 420 18.00 -1.12 -2.07
C ALA A 420 18.84 -1.93 -3.08
N ALA A 421 20.17 -1.81 -3.02
CA ALA A 421 21.08 -2.60 -3.86
C ALA A 421 20.96 -4.10 -3.57
N ALA A 422 20.93 -4.49 -2.29
CA ALA A 422 20.76 -5.88 -1.88
C ALA A 422 19.39 -6.44 -2.31
N ARG A 423 18.31 -5.66 -2.16
CA ARG A 423 16.97 -6.04 -2.62
C ARG A 423 16.89 -6.23 -4.12
N LEU A 424 17.48 -5.31 -4.90
CA LEU A 424 17.53 -5.44 -6.36
C LEU A 424 18.31 -6.69 -6.77
N CYS A 425 19.44 -6.97 -6.10
CA CYS A 425 20.21 -8.19 -6.32
C CYS A 425 19.37 -9.45 -6.07
N LEU A 426 18.68 -9.56 -4.92
CA LEU A 426 17.82 -10.70 -4.61
C LEU A 426 16.71 -10.91 -5.64
N VAL A 427 16.07 -9.83 -6.11
CA VAL A 427 15.06 -9.90 -7.17
C VAL A 427 15.68 -10.43 -8.47
N VAL A 428 16.79 -9.86 -8.92
CA VAL A 428 17.47 -10.28 -10.16
C VAL A 428 17.91 -11.75 -10.07
N LEU A 429 18.51 -12.16 -8.95
CA LEU A 429 18.95 -13.54 -8.74
C LEU A 429 17.76 -14.52 -8.67
N SER A 430 16.61 -14.08 -8.18
CA SER A 430 15.40 -14.91 -8.14
C SER A 430 14.93 -15.33 -9.54
N PHE A 431 15.02 -14.42 -10.51
CA PHE A 431 14.72 -14.74 -11.91
C PHE A 431 15.88 -15.47 -12.59
N TYR A 432 17.12 -15.00 -12.37
CA TYR A 432 18.31 -15.53 -13.04
C TYR A 432 18.57 -17.00 -12.68
N SER A 433 18.37 -17.39 -11.43
CA SER A 433 18.59 -18.77 -10.96
C SER A 433 17.73 -19.80 -11.69
N LEU A 434 16.56 -19.44 -12.22
CA LEU A 434 15.70 -20.35 -13.00
C LEU A 434 16.35 -20.86 -14.29
N ALA A 435 17.41 -20.19 -14.77
CA ALA A 435 18.19 -20.67 -15.91
C ALA A 435 19.02 -21.92 -15.59
N SER A 436 19.22 -22.25 -14.30
CA SER A 436 20.00 -23.41 -13.87
C SER A 436 19.53 -23.92 -12.50
N MET A 437 18.52 -24.78 -12.48
CA MET A 437 17.95 -25.34 -11.24
C MET A 437 18.06 -26.87 -11.19
N PRO A 438 18.08 -27.49 -9.99
CA PRO A 438 18.04 -28.94 -9.83
C PRO A 438 16.80 -29.55 -10.52
N GLU A 439 16.96 -30.70 -11.17
CA GLU A 439 15.86 -31.41 -11.86
C GLU A 439 14.67 -31.69 -10.92
N ALA A 440 14.95 -31.94 -9.63
CA ALA A 440 13.94 -32.16 -8.60
C ALA A 440 12.95 -30.99 -8.44
N LEU A 441 13.32 -29.76 -8.83
CA LEU A 441 12.42 -28.60 -8.80
C LEU A 441 11.19 -28.81 -9.67
N TYR A 442 11.31 -29.56 -10.76
CA TYR A 442 10.27 -29.73 -11.76
C TYR A 442 9.37 -30.94 -11.50
N LYS A 443 9.59 -31.68 -10.40
CA LYS A 443 8.69 -32.76 -9.95
C LYS A 443 7.39 -32.18 -9.42
N THR A 444 6.25 -32.72 -9.85
CA THR A 444 4.93 -32.33 -9.33
C THR A 444 4.67 -32.97 -7.97
N VAL A 445 3.88 -32.30 -7.12
CA VAL A 445 3.45 -32.84 -5.83
C VAL A 445 2.07 -33.48 -6.01
N ALA A 446 1.80 -34.61 -5.38
CA ALA A 446 0.55 -35.36 -5.59
C ALA A 446 -0.74 -34.55 -5.36
N TRP A 447 -0.71 -33.51 -4.52
CA TRP A 447 -1.91 -32.72 -4.25
C TRP A 447 -2.36 -31.86 -5.45
N THR A 448 -1.44 -31.49 -6.35
CA THR A 448 -1.75 -30.66 -7.54
C THR A 448 -2.62 -31.43 -8.55
N ASP A 449 -2.68 -32.76 -8.45
CA ASP A 449 -3.57 -33.59 -9.27
C ASP A 449 -5.05 -33.43 -8.87
N TYR A 450 -5.33 -32.99 -7.64
CA TYR A 450 -6.68 -32.78 -7.12
C TYR A 450 -7.16 -31.33 -7.27
N LEU A 451 -6.23 -30.38 -7.38
CA LEU A 451 -6.51 -28.94 -7.51
C LEU A 451 -5.64 -28.35 -8.62
N PRO A 452 -6.13 -28.27 -9.86
CA PRO A 452 -5.34 -27.73 -10.97
C PRO A 452 -5.11 -26.23 -10.81
N PHE A 453 -3.90 -25.78 -11.15
CA PHE A 453 -3.59 -24.36 -11.30
C PHE A 453 -4.47 -23.75 -12.40
N ILE A 454 -5.21 -22.69 -12.07
CA ILE A 454 -5.98 -21.92 -13.05
C ILE A 454 -4.99 -20.94 -13.72
N SER A 455 -4.51 -21.32 -14.90
CA SER A 455 -3.57 -20.53 -15.71
C SER A 455 -4.24 -19.39 -16.46
#